data_AF-A0A3G5U5V6-F1
#
_entry.id   AF-A0A3G5U5V6-F1
#
_cell.length_a   1.000
_cell.length_b   1.000
_cell.length_c   1.000
_cell.angle_alpha   90.00
_cell.angle_beta   90.00
_cell.angle_gamma   90.00
#
_symmetry.space_group_name_H-M   'P 1'
#
loop_
_entity.id
_entity.type
_entity.pdbx_description
1 polymer ?
#
loop_
_entity_poly.entity_id
_entity_poly.type
_entity_poly.pdbx_seq_one_letter_code
_entity_poly.pdbx_strand_id
1 'polypeptide(L)'
;MSESKENKIMKASNMLFWGSSGVYILLTAFMYILWDQQGLFLEADAYKTIQDYTKTVAQTNLSVSLGIAALLVGVAALNSKSIKEVIPNKDAFLSTLKAMILFVFSNFCILILSYSKDFVMNHYLHAGIMIYTSFSFSYLMHTVINLFQVTLGKIKFPK
;
A
#
# COMPACT_ATOMS: atom_id res chain seq x y z
N MET A 1 6.98 -17.07 31.01
CA MET A 1 7.25 -15.62 31.12
C MET A 1 7.64 -14.96 29.78
N SER A 2 8.01 -15.72 28.73
CA SER A 2 8.37 -15.19 27.39
C SER A 2 7.16 -14.81 26.51
N GLU A 3 6.08 -15.61 26.50
CA GLU A 3 4.86 -15.34 25.69
C GLU A 3 4.21 -13.99 25.98
N SER A 4 4.27 -13.52 27.23
CA SER A 4 3.71 -12.22 27.64
C SER A 4 4.48 -11.03 27.04
N LYS A 5 5.80 -11.15 26.83
CA LYS A 5 6.61 -10.09 26.22
C LYS A 5 6.45 -10.06 24.71
N GLU A 6 6.42 -11.24 24.07
CA GLU A 6 6.28 -11.38 22.62
C GLU A 6 4.92 -10.84 22.12
N ASN A 7 3.83 -11.17 22.82
CA ASN A 7 2.51 -10.60 22.54
C ASN A 7 2.44 -9.09 22.75
N LYS A 8 3.16 -8.54 23.73
CA LYS A 8 3.23 -7.08 23.94
C LYS A 8 3.97 -6.37 22.81
N ILE A 9 5.08 -6.94 22.33
CA ILE A 9 5.87 -6.40 21.22
C ILE A 9 5.06 -6.41 19.92
N MET A 10 4.38 -7.52 19.62
CA MET A 10 3.54 -7.64 18.43
C MET A 10 2.37 -6.64 18.44
N LYS A 11 1.72 -6.46 19.60
CA LYS A 11 0.64 -5.46 19.76
C LYS A 11 1.15 -4.03 19.58
N ALA A 12 2.32 -3.71 20.14
CA ALA A 12 2.94 -2.40 19.99
C ALA A 12 3.34 -2.13 18.52
N SER A 13 3.91 -3.12 17.83
CA SER A 13 4.27 -3.02 16.41
C SER A 13 3.05 -2.76 15.53
N ASN A 14 1.95 -3.52 15.72
CA ASN A 14 0.71 -3.27 14.97
C ASN A 14 0.12 -1.88 15.28
N MET A 15 0.17 -1.44 16.53
CA MET A 15 -0.31 -0.10 16.89
C MET A 15 0.53 1.00 16.24
N LEU A 16 1.86 0.86 16.22
CA LEU A 16 2.76 1.79 15.53
C LEU A 16 2.54 1.80 14.02
N PHE A 17 2.33 0.62 13.42
CA PHE A 17 2.02 0.51 11.99
C PHE A 17 0.74 1.26 11.65
N TRP A 18 -0.38 0.92 12.30
CA TRP A 18 -1.67 1.55 12.02
C TRP A 18 -1.70 3.03 12.39
N GLY A 19 -0.98 3.43 13.44
CA GLY A 19 -0.79 4.84 13.80
C GLY A 19 -0.05 5.60 12.68
N SER A 20 1.05 5.04 12.17
CA SER A 20 1.82 5.64 11.07
C SER A 20 1.01 5.69 9.78
N SER A 21 0.27 4.63 9.45
CA SER A 21 -0.66 4.62 8.31
C SER A 21 -1.75 5.68 8.44
N GLY A 22 -2.31 5.84 9.63
CA GLY A 22 -3.30 6.88 9.91
C GLY A 22 -2.74 8.28 9.67
N VAL A 23 -1.53 8.56 10.16
CA VAL A 23 -0.84 9.84 9.91
C VAL A 23 -0.59 10.04 8.42
N TYR A 24 -0.11 9.02 7.71
CA TYR A 24 0.11 9.09 6.26
C TYR A 24 -1.17 9.47 5.50
N ILE A 25 -2.29 8.83 5.82
CA ILE A 25 -3.59 9.13 5.19
C ILE A 25 -4.07 10.55 5.53
N LEU A 26 -3.91 10.97 6.79
CA LEU A 26 -4.26 12.32 7.21
C LEU A 26 -3.42 13.39 6.50
N LEU A 27 -2.13 13.14 6.30
CA LEU A 27 -1.25 14.01 5.52
C LEU A 27 -1.71 14.10 4.06
N THR A 28 -2.12 12.98 3.45
CA THR A 28 -2.73 12.99 2.11
C THR A 28 -3.96 13.90 2.07
N ALA A 29 -4.88 13.76 3.03
CA ALA A 29 -6.07 14.61 3.08
C ALA A 29 -5.74 16.09 3.33
N PHE A 30 -4.78 16.36 4.23
CA PHE A 30 -4.36 17.72 4.57
C PHE A 30 -3.74 18.46 3.38
N MET A 31 -3.00 17.74 2.52
CA MET A 31 -2.44 18.31 1.29
C MET A 31 -3.54 18.92 0.39
N TYR A 32 -4.71 18.30 0.30
CA TYR A 32 -5.83 18.84 -0.49
C TYR A 32 -6.45 20.09 0.11
N ILE A 33 -6.50 20.18 1.44
CA ILE A 33 -6.94 21.39 2.13
C ILE A 33 -5.97 22.54 1.81
N LEU A 34 -4.66 22.27 1.83
CA LEU A 34 -3.66 23.27 1.48
C LEU A 34 -3.76 23.70 0.00
N TRP A 35 -3.96 22.76 -0.92
CA TRP A 35 -4.14 23.07 -2.33
C TRP A 35 -5.37 23.93 -2.61
N ASP A 36 -6.47 23.67 -1.90
CA ASP A 36 -7.68 24.49 -1.97
C ASP A 36 -7.43 25.92 -1.45
N GLN A 37 -6.79 26.04 -0.28
CA GLN A 37 -6.45 27.34 0.31
C GLN A 37 -5.47 28.17 -0.53
N GLN A 38 -4.55 27.51 -1.24
CA GLN A 38 -3.61 28.17 -2.15
C GLN A 38 -4.25 28.55 -3.49
N GLY A 39 -5.53 28.21 -3.72
CA GLY A 39 -6.20 28.46 -4.98
C GLY A 39 -5.62 27.64 -6.13
N LEU A 40 -4.94 26.53 -5.84
CA LEU A 40 -4.28 25.71 -6.86
C LEU A 40 -5.30 25.27 -7.91
N PHE A 41 -6.54 24.95 -7.53
CA PHE A 41 -7.59 24.55 -8.46
C PHE A 41 -8.19 25.71 -9.30
N LEU A 42 -7.83 26.96 -8.99
CA LEU A 42 -8.30 28.17 -9.67
C LEU A 42 -7.28 28.71 -10.68
N GLU A 43 -6.04 28.23 -10.67
CA GLU A 43 -4.99 28.66 -11.59
C GLU A 43 -5.19 28.09 -13.01
N ALA A 44 -4.79 28.85 -14.03
CA ALA A 44 -4.94 28.41 -15.43
C ALA A 44 -4.15 27.13 -15.75
N ASP A 45 -3.01 26.92 -15.09
CA ASP A 45 -2.12 25.78 -15.27
C ASP A 45 -2.28 24.68 -14.20
N ALA A 46 -3.19 24.88 -13.25
CA ALA A 46 -3.55 23.95 -12.17
C ALA A 46 -3.67 22.50 -12.63
N TYR A 47 -4.43 22.33 -13.72
CA TYR A 47 -4.75 21.03 -14.29
C TYR A 47 -3.48 20.24 -14.61
N LYS A 48 -2.48 20.88 -15.22
CA LYS A 48 -1.25 20.20 -15.63
C LYS A 48 -0.44 19.75 -14.41
N THR A 49 -0.30 20.62 -13.42
CA THR A 49 0.41 20.30 -12.16
C THR A 49 -0.24 19.13 -11.42
N ILE A 50 -1.56 19.16 -11.24
CA ILE A 50 -2.30 18.11 -10.52
C ILE A 50 -2.30 16.81 -11.35
N GLN A 51 -2.43 16.92 -12.67
CA GLN A 51 -2.33 15.77 -13.58
C GLN A 51 -0.97 15.09 -13.47
N ASP A 52 0.13 15.86 -13.57
CA ASP A 52 1.48 15.32 -13.52
C ASP A 52 1.76 14.68 -12.17
N TYR A 53 1.36 15.32 -11.06
CA TYR A 53 1.39 14.72 -9.73
C TYR A 53 0.64 13.38 -9.67
N THR A 54 -0.58 13.33 -10.19
CA THR A 54 -1.43 12.12 -10.17
C THR A 54 -0.78 10.99 -10.94
N LYS A 55 -0.25 11.29 -12.13
CA LYS A 55 0.47 10.32 -12.97
C LYS A 55 1.68 9.79 -12.24
N THR A 56 2.49 10.68 -11.66
CA THR A 56 3.69 10.29 -10.91
C THR A 56 3.34 9.37 -9.76
N VAL A 57 2.34 9.70 -8.93
CA VAL A 57 1.93 8.84 -7.81
C VAL A 57 1.47 7.46 -8.31
N ALA A 58 0.59 7.42 -9.31
CA ALA A 58 0.09 6.16 -9.85
C ALA A 58 1.22 5.30 -10.44
N GLN A 59 2.13 5.91 -11.21
CA GLN A 59 3.29 5.22 -11.78
C GLN A 59 4.24 4.69 -10.70
N THR A 60 4.58 5.51 -9.70
CA THR A 60 5.42 5.08 -8.57
C THR A 60 4.78 3.91 -7.83
N ASN A 61 3.48 3.96 -7.55
CA ASN A 61 2.77 2.89 -6.88
C ASN A 61 2.73 1.59 -7.70
N LEU A 62 2.58 1.68 -9.02
CA LEU A 62 2.71 0.53 -9.92
C LEU A 62 4.13 -0.05 -9.89
N SER A 63 5.17 0.79 -9.88
CA SER A 63 6.55 0.34 -9.74
C SER A 63 6.82 -0.36 -8.40
N VAL A 64 6.29 0.18 -7.29
CA VAL A 64 6.38 -0.47 -5.96
C VAL A 64 5.69 -1.84 -5.99
N SER A 65 4.56 -1.95 -6.68
CA SER A 65 3.85 -3.22 -6.84
C SER A 65 4.69 -4.28 -7.56
N LEU A 66 5.54 -3.89 -8.52
CA LEU A 66 6.48 -4.82 -9.15
C LEU A 66 7.52 -5.36 -8.15
N GLY A 67 8.02 -4.50 -7.26
CA GLY A 67 8.91 -4.92 -6.17
C GLY A 67 8.23 -5.94 -5.25
N ILE A 68 6.96 -5.72 -4.91
CA ILE A 68 6.17 -6.65 -4.09
C ILE A 68 5.87 -7.95 -4.86
N ALA A 69 5.62 -7.90 -6.16
CA ALA A 69 5.45 -9.09 -6.99
C ALA A 69 6.72 -9.96 -7.00
N ALA A 70 7.90 -9.34 -7.12
CA ALA A 70 9.17 -10.05 -7.03
C ALA A 70 9.35 -10.74 -5.66
N LEU A 71 8.94 -10.09 -4.57
CA LEU A 71 8.92 -10.69 -3.22
C LEU A 71 8.00 -11.91 -3.16
N LEU A 72 6.79 -11.83 -3.71
CA LEU A 72 5.85 -12.96 -3.77
C LEU A 72 6.44 -14.14 -4.54
N VAL A 73 7.09 -13.90 -5.68
CA VAL A 73 7.79 -14.94 -6.44
C VAL A 73 8.91 -15.57 -5.59
N GLY A 74 9.69 -14.77 -4.88
CA GLY A 74 10.72 -15.26 -3.95
C GLY A 74 10.15 -16.14 -2.84
N VAL A 75 9.05 -15.73 -2.22
CA VAL A 75 8.35 -16.52 -1.19
C VAL A 75 7.80 -17.83 -1.76
N ALA A 76 7.23 -17.80 -2.97
CA ALA A 76 6.76 -19.00 -3.64
C ALA A 76 7.91 -19.99 -3.96
N ALA A 77 9.06 -19.48 -4.40
CA ALA A 77 10.25 -20.28 -4.67
C ALA A 77 10.86 -20.90 -3.40
N LEU A 78 10.81 -20.20 -2.26
CA LEU A 78 11.24 -20.73 -0.97
C LEU A 78 10.30 -21.85 -0.48
N ASN A 79 8.98 -21.68 -0.65
CA ASN A 79 7.98 -22.67 -0.22
C ASN A 79 7.93 -23.92 -1.12
N SER A 80 8.28 -23.82 -2.42
CA SER A 80 8.26 -24.99 -3.33
C SER A 80 9.33 -26.04 -3.00
N LYS A 81 10.38 -25.67 -2.25
CA LYS A 81 11.40 -26.62 -1.75
C LYS A 81 10.97 -27.38 -0.47
N SER A 82 9.88 -27.01 0.20
CA SER A 82 9.45 -27.58 1.48
C SER A 82 8.02 -28.17 1.43
N ILE A 83 7.75 -29.02 0.43
CA ILE A 83 6.44 -29.56 -0.01
C ILE A 83 5.50 -30.11 1.12
N LYS A 84 5.97 -30.32 2.35
CA LYS A 84 5.12 -30.76 3.49
C LYS A 84 4.52 -29.63 4.34
N GLU A 85 4.90 -28.35 4.17
CA GLU A 85 4.45 -27.23 5.04
C GLU A 85 3.63 -26.14 4.32
N VAL A 86 2.88 -26.50 3.28
CA VAL A 86 2.18 -25.57 2.37
C VAL A 86 1.01 -24.83 3.03
N ILE A 87 0.50 -25.28 4.18
CA ILE A 87 -0.80 -24.84 4.72
C ILE A 87 -0.75 -23.46 5.42
N PRO A 88 0.23 -23.12 6.30
CA PRO A 88 0.18 -21.86 7.05
C PRO A 88 0.52 -20.60 6.24
N ASN A 89 1.31 -20.72 5.16
CA ASN A 89 1.71 -19.57 4.34
C ASN A 89 0.68 -19.23 3.25
N LYS A 90 -0.20 -20.18 2.90
CA LYS A 90 -1.13 -20.03 1.78
C LYS A 90 -2.07 -18.84 1.99
N ASP A 91 -2.63 -18.69 3.18
CA ASP A 91 -3.60 -17.63 3.45
C ASP A 91 -2.94 -16.25 3.49
N ALA A 92 -1.77 -16.13 4.12
CA ALA A 92 -0.99 -14.89 4.12
C ALA A 92 -0.54 -14.50 2.70
N PHE A 93 -0.12 -15.49 1.90
CA PHE A 93 0.28 -15.29 0.51
C PHE A 93 -0.90 -14.84 -0.35
N LEU A 94 -2.04 -15.53 -0.27
CA LEU A 94 -3.24 -15.18 -1.03
C LEU A 94 -3.82 -13.82 -0.58
N SER A 95 -3.77 -13.50 0.71
CA SER A 95 -4.18 -12.19 1.22
C SER A 95 -3.30 -11.08 0.62
N THR A 96 -1.98 -11.27 0.61
CA THR A 96 -1.03 -10.32 0.00
C THR A 96 -1.25 -10.19 -1.50
N LEU A 97 -1.49 -11.30 -2.21
CA LEU A 97 -1.80 -11.29 -3.63
C LEU A 97 -3.10 -10.52 -3.93
N LYS A 98 -4.17 -10.73 -3.15
CA LYS A 98 -5.43 -10.00 -3.29
C LYS A 98 -5.24 -8.50 -3.03
N ALA A 99 -4.53 -8.14 -1.97
CA ALA A 99 -4.22 -6.75 -1.65
C ALA A 99 -3.41 -6.09 -2.78
N MET A 100 -2.43 -6.81 -3.35
CA MET A 100 -1.61 -6.33 -4.44
C MET A 100 -2.43 -6.11 -5.71
N ILE A 101 -3.29 -7.07 -6.07
CA ILE A 101 -4.19 -6.93 -7.23
C ILE A 101 -5.09 -5.71 -7.06
N LEU A 102 -5.69 -5.54 -5.88
CA LEU A 102 -6.54 -4.38 -5.57
C LEU A 102 -5.76 -3.06 -5.71
N PHE A 103 -4.54 -3.00 -5.15
CA PHE A 103 -3.69 -1.82 -5.21
C PHE A 103 -3.24 -1.50 -6.64
N VAL A 104 -2.79 -2.49 -7.40
CA VAL A 104 -2.41 -2.33 -8.82
C VAL A 104 -3.60 -1.85 -9.65
N PHE A 105 -4.76 -2.51 -9.50
CA PHE A 105 -5.96 -2.15 -10.25
C PHE A 105 -6.39 -0.71 -9.95
N SER A 106 -6.38 -0.32 -8.68
CA SER A 106 -6.75 1.04 -8.25
C SER A 106 -5.80 2.08 -8.86
N ASN A 107 -4.49 1.85 -8.82
CA ASN A 107 -3.51 2.78 -9.41
C ASN A 107 -3.55 2.80 -10.94
N PHE A 108 -3.89 1.68 -11.59
CA PHE A 108 -4.11 1.63 -13.02
C PHE A 108 -5.33 2.46 -13.44
N CYS A 109 -6.44 2.35 -12.69
CA CYS A 109 -7.61 3.21 -12.89
C CYS A 109 -7.27 4.69 -12.69
N ILE A 110 -6.52 5.04 -11.64
CA ILE A 110 -6.07 6.42 -11.41
C ILE A 110 -5.23 6.93 -12.57
N LEU A 111 -4.30 6.11 -13.08
CA LEU A 111 -3.47 6.51 -14.20
C LEU A 111 -4.31 6.80 -15.45
N ILE A 112 -5.29 5.96 -15.78
CA ILE A 112 -6.22 6.22 -16.89
C ILE A 112 -7.03 7.48 -16.63
N LEU A 113 -7.63 7.60 -15.45
CA LEU A 113 -8.48 8.74 -15.09
C LEU A 113 -7.69 10.06 -15.04
N SER A 114 -6.39 10.01 -14.74
CA SER A 114 -5.52 11.20 -14.69
C SER A 114 -5.42 11.93 -16.04
N TYR A 115 -5.72 11.27 -17.15
CA TYR A 115 -5.79 11.92 -18.47
C TYR A 115 -7.08 12.71 -18.69
N SER A 116 -8.10 12.51 -17.84
CA SER A 116 -9.35 13.27 -17.87
C SER A 116 -9.24 14.54 -17.04
N LYS A 117 -9.50 15.69 -17.68
CA LYS A 117 -9.58 16.99 -16.99
C LYS A 117 -10.69 17.01 -15.95
N ASP A 118 -11.83 16.43 -16.24
CA ASP A 118 -12.97 16.41 -15.33
C ASP A 118 -12.66 15.64 -14.05
N PHE A 119 -11.87 14.57 -14.15
CA PHE A 119 -11.41 13.83 -12.99
C PHE A 119 -10.39 14.64 -12.16
N VAL A 120 -9.36 15.16 -12.81
CA VAL A 120 -8.26 15.88 -12.15
C VAL A 120 -8.74 17.16 -11.46
N MET A 121 -9.69 17.87 -12.08
CA MET A 121 -10.22 19.12 -11.54
C MET A 121 -11.37 18.91 -10.56
N ASN A 122 -11.94 17.70 -10.46
CA ASN A 122 -12.92 17.39 -9.42
C ASN A 122 -12.20 17.10 -8.10
N HIS A 123 -11.93 18.18 -7.36
CA HIS A 123 -11.26 18.17 -6.06
C HIS A 123 -11.72 17.02 -5.14
N TYR A 124 -13.04 16.88 -4.92
CA TYR A 124 -13.57 15.92 -3.94
C TYR A 124 -13.38 14.48 -4.39
N LEU A 125 -13.65 14.21 -5.67
CA LEU A 125 -13.48 12.88 -6.25
C LEU A 125 -12.01 12.49 -6.28
N HIS A 126 -11.14 13.41 -6.68
CA HIS A 126 -9.70 13.23 -6.75
C HIS A 126 -9.09 12.96 -5.36
N ALA A 127 -9.42 13.80 -4.37
CA ALA A 127 -8.99 13.62 -2.99
C ALA A 127 -9.45 12.27 -2.41
N GLY A 128 -10.73 11.91 -2.62
CA GLY A 128 -11.29 10.65 -2.14
C GLY A 128 -10.55 9.43 -2.70
N ILE A 129 -10.23 9.44 -3.99
CA ILE A 129 -9.50 8.35 -4.64
C ILE A 129 -8.04 8.28 -4.19
N MET A 130 -7.39 9.42 -3.94
CA MET A 130 -6.02 9.44 -3.44
C MET A 130 -5.93 8.96 -1.99
N ILE A 131 -6.89 9.34 -1.14
CA ILE A 131 -7.04 8.79 0.22
C ILE A 131 -7.27 7.27 0.17
N TYR A 132 -8.19 6.81 -0.67
CA TYR A 132 -8.46 5.38 -0.86
C TYR A 132 -7.19 4.61 -1.28
N THR A 133 -6.40 5.19 -2.18
CA THR A 133 -5.11 4.62 -2.60
C THR A 133 -4.12 4.52 -1.45
N SER A 134 -4.04 5.54 -0.59
CA SER A 134 -3.21 5.52 0.61
C SER A 134 -3.66 4.42 1.61
N PHE A 135 -4.97 4.20 1.77
CA PHE A 135 -5.49 3.08 2.55
C PHE A 135 -5.13 1.73 1.93
N SER A 136 -5.32 1.58 0.62
CA SER A 136 -5.00 0.35 -0.11
C SER A 136 -3.52 0.00 -0.03
N PHE A 137 -2.64 1.01 -0.13
CA PHE A 137 -1.20 0.83 0.10
C PHE A 137 -0.88 0.37 1.51
N SER A 138 -1.46 1.01 2.53
CA SER A 138 -1.26 0.63 3.93
C SER A 138 -1.72 -0.80 4.19
N TYR A 139 -2.87 -1.19 3.65
CA TYR A 139 -3.36 -2.56 3.72
C TYR A 139 -2.42 -3.56 3.04
N LEU A 140 -1.92 -3.24 1.85
CA LEU A 140 -0.93 -4.06 1.15
C LEU A 140 0.34 -4.25 1.99
N MET A 141 0.91 -3.16 2.52
CA MET A 141 2.11 -3.24 3.34
C MET A 141 1.89 -4.08 4.61
N HIS A 142 0.72 -3.97 5.25
CA HIS A 142 0.37 -4.82 6.38
C HIS A 142 0.35 -6.31 5.99
N THR A 143 -0.26 -6.66 4.84
CA THR A 143 -0.27 -8.06 4.36
C THR A 143 1.12 -8.58 4.03
N VAL A 144 1.99 -7.74 3.43
CA VAL A 144 3.39 -8.07 3.15
C VAL A 144 4.17 -8.33 4.43
N ILE A 145 4.01 -7.47 5.45
CA ILE A 145 4.66 -7.66 6.76
C ILE A 145 4.21 -8.98 7.40
N ASN A 146 2.91 -9.26 7.39
CA ASN A 146 2.39 -10.53 7.91
C ASN A 146 2.95 -11.74 7.15
N LEU A 147 3.04 -11.64 5.82
CA LEU A 147 3.65 -12.70 5.00
C LEU A 147 5.10 -12.95 5.39
N PHE A 148 5.89 -11.89 5.63
CA PHE A 148 7.26 -12.02 6.11
C PHE A 148 7.33 -12.66 7.50
N GLN A 149 6.47 -12.25 8.44
CA GLN A 149 6.46 -12.82 9.79
C GLN A 149 6.19 -14.33 9.76
N VAL A 150 5.19 -14.78 8.99
CA VAL A 150 4.87 -16.21 8.88
C VAL A 150 5.95 -16.97 8.11
N THR A 151 6.57 -16.35 7.09
CA THR A 151 7.63 -16.99 6.31
C THR A 151 8.94 -17.11 7.09
N LEU A 152 9.39 -16.05 7.77
CA LEU A 152 10.63 -16.02 8.55
C LEU A 152 10.50 -16.75 9.89
N GLY A 153 9.35 -16.71 10.55
CA GLY A 153 9.11 -17.46 11.79
C GLY A 153 9.25 -18.98 11.62
N LYS A 154 9.19 -19.48 10.38
CA LYS A 154 9.47 -20.88 10.03
C LYS A 154 10.95 -21.18 9.77
N ILE A 155 11.76 -20.16 9.44
CA ILE A 155 13.20 -20.32 9.24
C ILE A 155 13.84 -20.34 10.63
N LYS A 156 13.95 -21.52 11.26
CA LYS A 156 14.83 -21.69 12.41
C LYS A 156 16.27 -21.48 11.94
N PHE A 157 16.88 -20.36 12.32
CA PHE A 157 18.32 -20.20 12.17
C PHE A 157 19.00 -21.29 13.02
N PRO A 158 19.89 -22.12 12.44
CA PRO A 158 20.73 -23.01 13.23
C PRO A 158 21.53 -22.13 14.21
N LYS A 159 21.44 -22.46 15.50
CA LYS A 159 22.29 -21.88 16.53
C LYS A 159 23.75 -22.27 16.31
#